data_AF-A0A251ZAU6-F1
#
_entry.id   AF-A0A251ZAU6-F1
#
_cell.length_a   1.000
_cell.length_b   1.000
_cell.length_c   1.000
_cell.angle_alpha   90.00
_cell.angle_beta   90.00
_cell.angle_gamma   90.00
#
_symmetry.space_group_name_H-M   'P 1'
#
loop_
_entity.id
_entity.type
_entity.pdbx_description
1 polymer ?
#
loop_
_entity_poly.entity_id
_entity_poly.type
_entity_poly.pdbx_seq_one_letter_code
_entity_poly.pdbx_strand_id
1 'polypeptide(L)'
;MRILDAGCGTGVSTDYLAHLNPGAEILAVDISGGALEVARERLRRSGGLAQVRFEQRSLLDLAGEGPFEHINSVGVLHHLENPLNGLKALAPLLAPGGLLHLFLYADGGRWEIHRIQRSLALLGVKSDGDGLRLGRQLFQNLPAENRLKQRHEQRWLIDTSADANFADMYLHPQETSYNLQGLWRFVEGAELTFLGFSNPDQWDPKRLLEGELLERAKALPQEQQWLLMEALDPDISHFEFFLSNKQLPRQTWNNNELLWQATLERNPCLWGWPGATLLDQELRPLNLSPLQLTFMECLAASSAMPTRLSNLNLGWEASQISEIARQLWGSGVLLLGLEN
;
A
#
# COMPACT_ATOMS: atom_id res chain seq x y z
N MET A 1 6.88 -8.11 -16.35
CA MET A 1 7.16 -7.74 -14.94
C MET A 1 7.14 -8.99 -14.10
N ARG A 2 8.10 -9.15 -13.18
CA ARG A 2 8.14 -10.21 -12.17
C ARG A 2 7.75 -9.65 -10.82
N ILE A 3 6.86 -10.35 -10.13
CA ILE A 3 6.31 -9.95 -8.84
C ILE A 3 6.56 -11.06 -7.83
N LEU A 4 6.94 -10.68 -6.62
CA LEU A 4 6.93 -11.56 -5.45
C LEU A 4 5.80 -11.13 -4.50
N ASP A 5 4.92 -12.05 -4.14
CA ASP A 5 3.98 -11.88 -3.02
C ASP A 5 4.48 -12.75 -1.85
N ALA A 6 5.22 -12.12 -0.93
CA ALA A 6 5.91 -12.77 0.16
C ALA A 6 5.02 -12.84 1.40
N GLY A 7 4.57 -14.05 1.74
CA GLY A 7 3.54 -14.29 2.76
C GLY A 7 2.14 -14.02 2.22
N CYS A 8 1.80 -14.66 1.09
CA CYS A 8 0.58 -14.37 0.35
C CYS A 8 -0.72 -14.82 1.06
N GLY A 9 -0.61 -15.61 2.13
CA GLY A 9 -1.73 -16.12 2.90
C GLY A 9 -2.77 -16.81 2.03
N THR A 10 -4.03 -16.39 2.16
CA THR A 10 -5.16 -16.92 1.39
C THR A 10 -5.32 -16.29 -0.01
N GLY A 11 -4.26 -15.61 -0.49
CA GLY A 11 -4.13 -15.13 -1.87
C GLY A 11 -4.91 -13.87 -2.20
N VAL A 12 -5.37 -13.10 -1.20
CA VAL A 12 -6.13 -11.86 -1.43
C VAL A 12 -5.30 -10.87 -2.24
N SER A 13 -4.09 -10.54 -1.78
CA SER A 13 -3.17 -9.65 -2.51
C SER A 13 -2.70 -10.25 -3.83
N THR A 14 -2.40 -11.55 -3.87
CA THR A 14 -2.01 -12.25 -5.11
C THR A 14 -3.07 -12.11 -6.20
N ASP A 15 -4.34 -12.23 -5.83
CA ASP A 15 -5.47 -12.12 -6.75
C ASP A 15 -5.54 -10.72 -7.37
N TYR A 16 -5.47 -9.67 -6.55
CA TYR A 16 -5.43 -8.29 -7.04
C TYR A 16 -4.22 -8.02 -7.93
N LEU A 17 -3.03 -8.50 -7.53
CA LEU A 17 -1.81 -8.36 -8.32
C LEU A 17 -1.94 -9.04 -9.68
N ALA A 18 -2.57 -10.21 -9.74
CA ALA A 18 -2.79 -10.95 -10.99
C ALA A 18 -3.76 -10.26 -11.95
N HIS A 19 -4.80 -9.59 -11.42
CA HIS A 19 -5.78 -8.85 -12.24
C HIS A 19 -5.25 -7.51 -12.72
N LEU A 20 -4.53 -6.78 -11.87
CA LEU A 20 -4.00 -5.45 -12.20
C LEU A 20 -2.76 -5.49 -13.09
N ASN A 21 -2.10 -6.64 -13.20
CA ASN A 21 -0.88 -6.81 -13.98
C ASN A 21 -1.01 -8.00 -14.96
N PRO A 22 -1.89 -7.89 -15.97
CA PRO A 22 -2.06 -8.96 -16.95
C PRO A 22 -0.74 -9.26 -17.66
N GLY A 23 -0.32 -10.52 -17.64
CA GLY A 23 0.96 -10.96 -18.22
C GLY A 23 2.18 -10.85 -17.28
N ALA A 24 1.99 -10.44 -16.02
CA ALA A 24 3.06 -10.56 -15.02
C ALA A 24 3.34 -12.03 -14.66
N GLU A 25 4.58 -12.30 -14.26
CA GLU A 25 4.99 -13.53 -13.61
C GLU A 25 5.01 -13.31 -12.10
N ILE A 26 4.17 -14.04 -11.36
CA ILE A 26 4.01 -13.85 -9.92
C ILE A 26 4.51 -15.11 -9.20
N LEU A 27 5.48 -14.95 -8.32
CA LEU A 27 5.81 -15.93 -7.30
C LEU A 27 5.06 -15.57 -6.01
N ALA A 28 4.14 -16.40 -5.58
CA ALA A 28 3.40 -16.24 -4.32
C ALA A 28 3.85 -17.33 -3.33
N VAL A 29 4.38 -16.92 -2.18
CA VAL A 29 4.89 -17.86 -1.17
C VAL A 29 4.21 -17.69 0.17
N ASP A 30 3.94 -18.81 0.84
CA ASP A 30 3.45 -18.82 2.21
C ASP A 30 3.92 -20.11 2.91
N ILE A 31 4.06 -20.12 4.23
CA ILE A 31 4.45 -21.32 4.98
C ILE A 31 3.27 -22.31 5.15
N SER A 32 2.03 -21.81 5.07
CA SER A 32 0.80 -22.56 5.29
C SER A 32 0.29 -23.17 3.99
N GLY A 33 0.47 -24.49 3.84
CA GLY A 33 -0.11 -25.23 2.71
C GLY A 33 -1.63 -25.06 2.60
N GLY A 34 -2.35 -24.99 3.73
CA GLY A 34 -3.80 -24.78 3.74
C GLY A 34 -4.21 -23.39 3.22
N ALA A 35 -3.45 -22.34 3.56
CA ALA A 35 -3.70 -21.01 3.04
C ALA A 35 -3.46 -20.94 1.53
N LEU A 36 -2.41 -21.62 1.05
CA LEU A 36 -2.10 -21.72 -0.38
C LEU A 36 -3.18 -22.44 -1.18
N GLU A 37 -3.83 -23.48 -0.63
CA GLU A 37 -4.97 -24.09 -1.33
C GLU A 37 -6.13 -23.10 -1.50
N VAL A 38 -6.41 -22.28 -0.49
CA VAL A 38 -7.41 -21.20 -0.59
C VAL A 38 -6.97 -20.16 -1.62
N ALA A 39 -5.69 -19.78 -1.63
CA ALA A 39 -5.14 -18.83 -2.58
C ALA A 39 -5.29 -19.29 -4.04
N ARG A 40 -4.95 -20.57 -4.32
CA ARG A 40 -5.13 -21.19 -5.64
C ARG A 40 -6.59 -21.19 -6.06
N GLU A 41 -7.49 -21.58 -5.17
CA GLU A 41 -8.93 -21.63 -5.47
C GLU A 41 -9.51 -20.23 -5.69
N ARG A 42 -9.06 -19.23 -4.92
CA ARG A 42 -9.45 -17.82 -5.11
C ARG A 42 -9.09 -17.34 -6.52
N LEU A 43 -7.82 -17.47 -6.90
CA LEU A 43 -7.34 -17.04 -8.21
C LEU A 43 -8.05 -17.79 -9.36
N ARG A 44 -8.26 -19.11 -9.19
CA ARG A 44 -8.99 -19.93 -10.16
C ARG A 44 -10.44 -19.42 -10.36
N ARG A 45 -11.11 -19.01 -9.28
CA ARG A 45 -12.49 -18.50 -9.34
C ARG A 45 -12.59 -17.09 -9.90
N SER A 46 -11.63 -16.23 -9.59
CA SER A 46 -11.61 -14.85 -10.07
C SER A 46 -11.21 -14.76 -11.55
N GLY A 47 -10.49 -15.75 -12.07
CA GLY A 47 -10.06 -15.79 -13.47
C GLY A 47 -8.85 -14.90 -13.76
N GLY A 48 -7.98 -14.67 -12.78
CA GLY A 48 -6.77 -13.87 -12.97
C GLY A 48 -5.89 -14.39 -14.12
N LEU A 49 -5.36 -13.46 -14.92
CA LEU A 49 -4.67 -13.76 -16.19
C LEU A 49 -3.14 -13.77 -16.08
N ALA A 50 -2.58 -13.46 -14.90
CA ALA A 50 -1.14 -13.53 -14.65
C ALA A 50 -0.66 -14.98 -14.49
N GLN A 51 0.62 -15.22 -14.76
CA GLN A 51 1.25 -16.51 -14.52
C GLN A 51 1.66 -16.60 -13.05
N VAL A 52 0.88 -17.30 -12.22
CA VAL A 52 1.11 -17.38 -10.78
C VAL A 52 1.67 -18.76 -10.38
N ARG A 53 2.85 -18.76 -9.76
CA ARG A 53 3.47 -19.92 -9.11
C ARG A 53 3.29 -19.81 -7.59
N PHE A 54 2.52 -20.72 -7.00
CA PHE A 54 2.31 -20.81 -5.56
C PHE A 54 3.23 -21.84 -4.91
N GLU A 55 4.02 -21.43 -3.91
CA GLU A 55 4.97 -22.32 -3.23
C GLU A 55 4.84 -22.28 -1.71
N GLN A 56 4.86 -23.47 -1.11
CA GLN A 56 4.92 -23.59 0.35
C GLN A 56 6.36 -23.37 0.81
N ARG A 57 6.72 -22.13 1.13
CA ARG A 57 8.09 -21.72 1.44
C ARG A 57 8.10 -20.50 2.36
N SER A 58 9.11 -20.43 3.23
CA SER A 58 9.37 -19.22 4.03
C SER A 58 9.95 -18.12 3.14
N LEU A 59 9.58 -16.86 3.41
CA LEU A 59 10.22 -15.70 2.76
C LEU A 59 11.72 -15.60 3.06
N LEU A 60 12.19 -16.27 4.12
CA LEU A 60 13.60 -16.34 4.50
C LEU A 60 14.41 -17.29 3.60
N ASP A 61 13.73 -18.18 2.87
CA ASP A 61 14.34 -19.23 2.04
C ASP A 61 14.27 -18.90 0.54
N LEU A 62 14.26 -17.60 0.21
CA LEU A 62 14.14 -17.08 -1.17
C LEU A 62 15.48 -16.69 -1.80
N ALA A 63 16.61 -16.99 -1.15
CA ALA A 63 17.92 -16.67 -1.69
C ALA A 63 18.11 -17.24 -3.11
N GLY A 64 18.50 -16.38 -4.05
CA GLY A 64 18.67 -16.74 -5.47
C GLY A 64 17.41 -16.59 -6.34
N GLU A 65 16.26 -16.27 -5.77
CA GLU A 65 15.10 -15.77 -6.53
C GLU A 65 15.31 -14.32 -6.99
N GLY A 66 14.37 -13.81 -7.79
CA GLY A 66 14.42 -12.45 -8.32
C GLY A 66 15.43 -12.29 -9.48
N PRO A 67 15.82 -11.06 -9.81
CA PRO A 67 15.27 -9.83 -9.28
C PRO A 67 13.78 -9.67 -9.61
N PHE A 68 13.03 -9.02 -8.72
CA PHE A 68 11.62 -8.68 -8.86
C PHE A 68 11.44 -7.17 -8.99
N GLU A 69 10.69 -6.71 -9.98
CA GLU A 69 10.34 -5.30 -10.15
C GLU A 69 9.33 -4.84 -9.08
N HIS A 70 8.53 -5.77 -8.55
CA HIS A 70 7.63 -5.52 -7.44
C HIS A 70 7.70 -6.64 -6.40
N ILE A 71 7.82 -6.28 -5.13
CA ILE A 71 7.63 -7.21 -4.01
C ILE A 71 6.49 -6.67 -3.16
N ASN A 72 5.49 -7.51 -2.88
CA ASN A 72 4.42 -7.24 -1.96
C ASN A 72 4.61 -8.11 -0.71
N SER A 73 4.57 -7.51 0.48
CA SER A 73 4.63 -8.23 1.76
C SER A 73 3.73 -7.51 2.77
N VAL A 74 2.45 -7.88 2.76
CA VAL A 74 1.39 -7.21 3.52
C VAL A 74 0.91 -8.10 4.66
N GLY A 75 1.02 -7.63 5.91
CA GLY A 75 0.52 -8.42 7.04
C GLY A 75 1.47 -9.51 7.53
N VAL A 76 2.79 -9.39 7.27
CA VAL A 76 3.74 -10.52 7.41
C VAL A 76 4.89 -10.23 8.36
N LEU A 77 5.74 -9.25 8.04
CA LEU A 77 7.04 -9.10 8.70
C LEU A 77 6.96 -8.85 10.22
N HIS A 78 5.90 -8.21 10.70
CA HIS A 78 5.70 -7.91 12.12
C HIS A 78 5.37 -9.14 12.98
N HIS A 79 5.03 -10.27 12.36
CA HIS A 79 4.82 -11.55 13.02
C HIS A 79 6.08 -12.40 13.10
N LEU A 80 7.19 -11.97 12.49
CA LEU A 80 8.46 -12.71 12.54
C LEU A 80 9.16 -12.52 13.89
N GLU A 81 9.97 -13.50 14.27
CA GLU A 81 10.87 -13.40 15.43
C GLU A 81 11.89 -12.30 15.30
N ASN A 82 12.37 -12.10 14.07
CA ASN A 82 13.22 -10.97 13.74
C ASN A 82 12.67 -10.33 12.45
N PRO A 83 11.80 -9.32 12.57
CA PRO A 83 11.24 -8.62 11.41
C PRO A 83 12.32 -8.07 10.48
N LEU A 84 13.47 -7.63 11.04
CA LEU A 84 14.55 -7.03 10.26
C LEU A 84 15.25 -8.06 9.39
N ASN A 85 15.41 -9.30 9.88
CA ASN A 85 15.93 -10.39 9.06
C ASN A 85 14.99 -10.70 7.88
N GLY A 86 13.68 -10.62 8.09
CA GLY A 86 12.70 -10.74 7.01
C GLY A 86 12.85 -9.65 5.95
N LEU A 87 12.95 -8.38 6.37
CA LEU A 87 13.15 -7.28 5.43
C LEU A 87 14.50 -7.41 4.68
N LYS A 88 15.57 -7.80 5.37
CA LYS A 88 16.89 -8.06 4.78
C LYS A 88 16.90 -9.23 3.81
N ALA A 89 16.02 -10.23 3.99
CA ALA A 89 15.88 -11.33 3.04
C ALA A 89 15.20 -10.88 1.74
N LEU A 90 14.27 -9.91 1.81
CA LEU A 90 13.55 -9.39 0.64
C LEU A 90 14.36 -8.33 -0.14
N ALA A 91 15.11 -7.48 0.55
CA ALA A 91 15.89 -6.39 -0.06
C ALA A 91 16.77 -6.80 -1.28
N PRO A 92 17.59 -7.89 -1.22
CA PRO A 92 18.44 -8.29 -2.35
C PRO A 92 17.66 -8.90 -3.52
N LEU A 93 16.39 -9.26 -3.32
CA LEU A 93 15.53 -9.81 -4.38
C LEU A 93 14.91 -8.70 -5.23
N LEU A 94 15.05 -7.43 -4.84
CA LEU A 94 14.47 -6.30 -5.55
C LEU A 94 15.32 -5.91 -6.75
N ALA A 95 14.71 -5.78 -7.93
CA ALA A 95 15.35 -5.22 -9.10
C ALA A 95 15.86 -3.79 -8.83
N PRO A 96 16.89 -3.29 -9.53
CA PRO A 96 17.32 -1.90 -9.40
C PRO A 96 16.18 -0.91 -9.69
N GLY A 97 15.74 -0.17 -8.67
CA GLY A 97 14.58 0.73 -8.77
C GLY A 97 13.21 0.03 -8.72
N GLY A 98 13.16 -1.25 -8.39
CA GLY A 98 11.92 -1.95 -8.08
C GLY A 98 11.24 -1.39 -6.82
N LEU A 99 9.98 -1.76 -6.62
CA LEU A 99 9.15 -1.30 -5.51
C LEU A 99 8.83 -2.45 -4.55
N LEU A 100 9.14 -2.25 -3.26
CA LEU A 100 8.70 -3.13 -2.19
C LEU A 100 7.55 -2.46 -1.43
N HIS A 101 6.36 -3.05 -1.47
CA HIS A 101 5.18 -2.62 -0.72
C HIS A 101 5.07 -3.40 0.59
N LEU A 102 4.97 -2.68 1.71
CA LEU A 102 4.88 -3.27 3.04
C LEU A 102 3.65 -2.77 3.78
N PHE A 103 3.09 -3.65 4.59
CA PHE A 103 2.14 -3.33 5.65
C PHE A 103 2.73 -3.75 7.00
N LEU A 104 2.80 -2.83 7.97
CA LEU A 104 3.25 -3.08 9.33
C LEU A 104 2.31 -2.45 10.34
N TYR A 105 2.19 -3.05 11.52
CA TYR A 105 1.37 -2.49 12.59
C TYR A 105 1.95 -1.20 13.17
N ALA A 106 1.06 -0.24 13.44
CA ALA A 106 1.40 1.06 14.01
C ALA A 106 1.01 1.11 15.49
N ASP A 107 1.92 1.60 16.34
CA ASP A 107 1.73 1.72 17.79
C ASP A 107 0.53 2.60 18.13
N GLY A 108 0.40 3.71 17.40
CA GLY A 108 -0.59 4.77 17.67
C GLY A 108 -2.01 4.25 17.73
N GLY A 109 -2.46 3.48 16.73
CA GLY A 109 -3.83 2.93 16.68
C GLY A 109 -4.00 1.54 17.22
N ARG A 110 -2.96 0.94 17.79
CA ARG A 110 -3.03 -0.39 18.44
C ARG A 110 -2.78 -0.36 19.94
N TRP A 111 -2.62 0.82 20.54
CA TRP A 111 -2.31 0.93 21.97
C TRP A 111 -3.37 0.26 22.88
N GLU A 112 -4.66 0.29 22.53
CA GLU A 112 -5.69 -0.43 23.27
C GLU A 112 -5.52 -1.94 23.16
N ILE A 113 -5.16 -2.43 21.97
CA ILE A 113 -4.91 -3.84 21.70
C ILE A 113 -3.73 -4.32 22.57
N HIS A 114 -2.62 -3.58 22.57
CA HIS A 114 -1.46 -3.91 23.40
C HIS A 114 -1.79 -3.93 24.90
N ARG A 115 -2.68 -3.04 25.37
CA ARG A 115 -3.15 -3.05 26.76
C ARG A 115 -3.98 -4.29 27.08
N ILE A 116 -4.83 -4.73 26.16
CA ILE A 116 -5.63 -5.94 26.32
C ILE A 116 -4.74 -7.18 26.30
N GLN A 117 -3.85 -7.30 25.31
CA GLN A 117 -2.85 -8.38 25.23
C GLN A 117 -2.04 -8.48 26.54
N ARG A 118 -1.51 -7.35 27.03
CA ARG A 118 -0.78 -7.29 28.30
C ARG A 118 -1.64 -7.72 29.49
N SER A 119 -2.91 -7.31 29.54
CA SER A 119 -3.82 -7.68 30.62
C SER A 119 -4.10 -9.18 30.63
N LEU A 120 -4.35 -9.77 29.46
CA LEU A 120 -4.56 -11.20 29.30
C LEU A 120 -3.29 -11.98 29.68
N ALA A 121 -2.11 -11.53 29.26
CA ALA A 121 -0.83 -12.13 29.64
C ALA A 121 -0.60 -12.09 31.16
N LEU A 122 -0.90 -10.97 31.84
CA LEU A 122 -0.81 -10.86 33.30
C LEU A 122 -1.78 -11.80 34.04
N LEU A 123 -2.91 -12.12 33.43
CA LEU A 123 -3.88 -13.10 33.94
C LEU A 123 -3.47 -14.55 33.63
N GLY A 124 -2.34 -14.77 32.97
CA GLY A 124 -1.88 -16.10 32.57
C GLY A 124 -2.69 -16.72 31.43
N VAL A 125 -3.42 -15.90 30.67
CA VAL A 125 -4.20 -16.35 29.51
C VAL A 125 -3.26 -16.81 28.40
N LYS A 126 -3.52 -18.00 27.85
CA LYS A 126 -2.72 -18.61 26.78
C LYS A 126 -3.38 -18.40 25.41
N SER A 127 -2.62 -18.65 24.34
CA SER A 127 -3.14 -18.63 22.97
C SER A 127 -3.78 -19.98 22.61
N ASP A 128 -4.91 -20.28 23.25
CA ASP A 128 -5.68 -21.52 23.04
C ASP A 128 -7.19 -21.25 23.14
N GLY A 129 -8.00 -22.30 23.05
CA GLY A 129 -9.47 -22.19 23.13
C GLY A 129 -9.96 -21.62 24.47
N ASP A 130 -9.24 -21.87 25.58
CA ASP A 130 -9.59 -21.27 26.86
C ASP A 130 -9.26 -19.78 26.88
N GLY A 131 -8.14 -19.39 26.28
CA GLY A 131 -7.79 -17.98 26.15
C GLY A 131 -8.73 -17.18 25.27
N LEU A 132 -9.26 -17.77 24.21
CA LEU A 132 -10.34 -17.16 23.42
C LEU A 132 -11.58 -16.89 24.29
N ARG A 133 -12.01 -17.88 25.07
CA ARG A 133 -13.14 -17.75 26.00
C ARG A 133 -12.88 -16.64 27.03
N LEU A 134 -11.70 -16.63 27.66
CA LEU A 134 -11.32 -15.65 28.66
C LEU A 134 -11.18 -14.23 28.08
N GLY A 135 -10.63 -14.10 26.88
CA GLY A 135 -10.52 -12.82 26.17
C GLY A 135 -11.88 -12.22 25.85
N ARG A 136 -12.83 -13.03 25.35
CA ARG A 136 -14.21 -12.58 25.12
C ARG A 136 -14.91 -12.22 26.44
N GLN A 137 -14.72 -13.03 27.48
CA GLN A 137 -15.27 -12.78 28.81
C GLN A 137 -14.74 -11.47 29.43
N LEU A 138 -13.46 -11.13 29.18
CA LEU A 138 -12.89 -9.85 29.63
C LEU A 138 -13.72 -8.68 29.09
N PHE A 139 -13.96 -8.61 27.79
CA PHE A 139 -14.76 -7.53 27.20
C PHE A 139 -16.20 -7.52 27.68
N GLN A 140 -16.82 -8.69 27.87
CA GLN A 140 -18.18 -8.78 28.42
C GLN A 140 -18.26 -8.20 29.83
N ASN A 141 -17.27 -8.48 30.67
CA ASN A 141 -17.27 -8.15 32.09
C ASN A 141 -16.68 -6.78 32.44
N LEU A 142 -15.91 -6.17 31.52
CA LEU A 142 -15.43 -4.80 31.73
C LEU A 142 -16.63 -3.84 31.92
N PRO A 143 -16.52 -2.84 32.82
CA PRO A 143 -17.53 -1.79 32.98
C PRO A 143 -17.84 -1.11 31.63
N ALA A 144 -19.09 -0.67 31.42
CA ALA A 144 -19.52 -0.08 30.15
C ALA A 144 -18.76 1.20 29.78
N GLU A 145 -18.23 1.90 30.78
CA GLU A 145 -17.48 3.15 30.70
C GLU A 145 -15.98 2.91 30.48
N ASN A 146 -15.54 1.65 30.51
CA ASN A 146 -14.16 1.30 30.24
C ASN A 146 -13.83 1.59 28.77
N ARG A 147 -12.87 2.50 28.53
CA ARG A 147 -12.47 2.92 27.18
C ARG A 147 -12.03 1.77 26.28
N LEU A 148 -11.39 0.72 26.82
CA LEU A 148 -10.95 -0.43 26.02
C LEU A 148 -12.15 -1.24 25.52
N LYS A 149 -13.19 -1.40 26.35
CA LYS A 149 -14.45 -2.06 25.96
C LYS A 149 -15.17 -1.25 24.89
N GLN A 150 -15.40 0.05 25.13
CA GLN A 150 -16.08 0.92 24.18
C GLN A 150 -15.37 0.94 22.83
N ARG A 151 -14.04 1.06 22.83
CA ARG A 151 -13.25 1.05 21.60
C ARG A 151 -13.34 -0.28 20.87
N HIS A 152 -13.25 -1.41 21.56
CA HIS A 152 -13.44 -2.72 20.95
C HIS A 152 -14.82 -2.85 20.29
N GLU A 153 -15.88 -2.47 21.00
CA GLU A 153 -17.25 -2.54 20.49
C GLU A 153 -17.47 -1.64 19.25
N GLN A 154 -16.89 -0.43 19.26
CA GLN A 154 -17.04 0.53 18.17
C GLN A 154 -16.18 0.21 16.94
N ARG A 155 -14.94 -0.28 17.15
CA ARG A 155 -13.94 -0.38 16.10
C ARG A 155 -13.65 -1.82 15.67
N TRP A 156 -13.50 -2.74 16.62
CA TRP A 156 -12.89 -4.05 16.37
C TRP A 156 -13.88 -5.22 16.43
N LEU A 157 -15.11 -4.99 16.88
CA LEU A 157 -16.09 -6.05 17.13
C LEU A 157 -16.42 -6.85 15.86
N ILE A 158 -16.57 -6.16 14.72
CA ILE A 158 -16.85 -6.80 13.44
C ILE A 158 -15.65 -7.62 12.99
N ASP A 159 -14.46 -7.03 13.02
CA ASP A 159 -13.21 -7.67 12.60
C ASP A 159 -12.87 -8.91 13.43
N THR A 160 -13.25 -8.91 14.72
CA THR A 160 -13.00 -10.01 15.67
C THR A 160 -14.23 -10.84 16.01
N SER A 161 -15.27 -10.74 15.18
CA SER A 161 -16.42 -11.64 15.26
C SER A 161 -15.98 -13.10 15.03
N ALA A 162 -15.10 -13.33 14.06
CA ALA A 162 -14.45 -14.61 13.84
C ALA A 162 -13.38 -14.89 14.92
N ASP A 163 -13.38 -16.12 15.44
CA ASP A 163 -12.46 -16.55 16.50
C ASP A 163 -10.99 -16.46 16.09
N ALA A 164 -10.67 -16.81 14.82
CA ALA A 164 -9.33 -16.70 14.30
C ALA A 164 -8.79 -15.26 14.36
N ASN A 165 -9.62 -14.29 13.97
CA ASN A 165 -9.26 -12.87 13.99
C ASN A 165 -9.17 -12.33 15.42
N PHE A 166 -10.06 -12.78 16.32
CA PHE A 166 -9.96 -12.41 17.75
C PHE A 166 -8.65 -12.93 18.35
N ALA A 167 -8.30 -14.18 18.07
CA ALA A 167 -7.07 -14.79 18.54
C ALA A 167 -5.83 -14.09 17.97
N ASP A 168 -5.83 -13.80 16.66
CA ASP A 168 -4.79 -13.02 15.99
C ASP A 168 -4.61 -11.63 16.61
N MET A 169 -5.70 -10.93 16.91
CA MET A 169 -5.58 -9.57 17.42
C MET A 169 -5.21 -9.51 18.92
N TYR A 170 -5.76 -10.39 19.77
CA TYR A 170 -5.64 -10.26 21.23
C TYR A 170 -4.81 -11.34 21.92
N LEU A 171 -4.56 -12.47 21.26
CA LEU A 171 -3.88 -13.63 21.85
C LEU A 171 -2.60 -13.98 21.09
N HIS A 172 -2.23 -13.24 20.06
CA HIS A 172 -1.08 -13.56 19.26
C HIS A 172 0.20 -13.29 20.04
N PRO A 173 1.09 -14.29 20.18
CA PRO A 173 2.23 -14.20 21.08
C PRO A 173 3.38 -13.35 20.50
N GLN A 174 3.31 -13.01 19.22
CA GLN A 174 4.44 -12.48 18.48
C GLN A 174 4.00 -11.37 17.52
N GLU A 175 4.10 -10.14 18.00
CA GLU A 175 3.72 -8.97 17.24
C GLU A 175 4.73 -7.84 17.51
N THR A 176 5.24 -7.23 16.45
CA THR A 176 6.04 -6.00 16.53
C THR A 176 5.32 -4.86 15.84
N SER A 177 4.98 -3.82 16.59
CA SER A 177 4.43 -2.58 16.09
C SER A 177 5.48 -1.46 16.10
N TYR A 178 5.21 -0.40 15.36
CA TYR A 178 6.15 0.70 15.15
C TYR A 178 5.46 2.05 15.34
N ASN A 179 6.22 3.04 15.84
CA ASN A 179 5.99 4.44 15.47
C ASN A 179 6.81 4.80 14.23
N LEU A 180 6.59 5.97 13.63
CA LEU A 180 7.25 6.36 12.39
C LEU A 180 8.77 6.41 12.49
N GLN A 181 9.32 6.89 13.61
CA GLN A 181 10.76 6.91 13.80
C GLN A 181 11.34 5.48 13.91
N GLY A 182 10.61 4.56 14.55
CA GLY A 182 10.94 3.14 14.58
C GLY A 182 10.86 2.50 13.22
N LEU A 183 9.84 2.87 12.43
CA LEU A 183 9.66 2.43 11.06
C LEU A 183 10.83 2.86 10.18
N TRP A 184 11.26 4.12 10.23
CA TRP A 184 12.40 4.56 9.42
C TRP A 184 13.70 3.89 9.83
N ARG A 185 13.97 3.70 11.13
CA ARG A 185 15.12 2.92 11.60
C ARG A 185 15.08 1.47 11.13
N PHE A 186 13.89 0.87 11.07
CA PHE A 186 13.68 -0.48 10.55
C PHE A 186 14.02 -0.56 9.06
N VAL A 187 13.56 0.41 8.26
CA VAL A 187 13.84 0.53 6.83
C VAL A 187 15.33 0.76 6.56
N GLU A 188 15.95 1.72 7.27
CA GLU A 188 17.38 2.01 7.19
C GLU A 188 18.24 0.79 7.53
N GLY A 189 17.81 0.00 8.52
CA GLY A 189 18.50 -1.22 8.94
C GLY A 189 18.62 -2.28 7.85
N ALA A 190 17.78 -2.22 6.80
CA ALA A 190 17.84 -3.08 5.63
C ALA A 190 18.43 -2.38 4.38
N GLU A 191 19.02 -1.19 4.54
CA GLU A 191 19.63 -0.40 3.47
C GLU A 191 18.64 -0.05 2.34
N LEU A 192 17.36 0.08 2.69
CA LEU A 192 16.30 0.48 1.78
C LEU A 192 15.96 1.97 1.95
N THR A 193 15.40 2.55 0.90
CA THR A 193 14.92 3.93 0.87
C THR A 193 13.41 3.96 1.05
N PHE A 194 12.92 4.76 2.00
CA PHE A 194 11.49 5.03 2.16
C PHE A 194 10.98 5.96 1.06
N LEU A 195 10.00 5.51 0.27
CA LEU A 195 9.46 6.29 -0.84
C LEU A 195 8.19 7.07 -0.49
N GLY A 196 7.42 6.63 0.49
CA GLY A 196 6.14 7.25 0.87
C GLY A 196 5.06 6.23 1.20
N PHE A 197 3.96 6.70 1.77
CA PHE A 197 2.80 5.88 2.10
C PHE A 197 1.95 5.56 0.87
N SER A 198 1.29 4.40 0.85
CA SER A 198 0.38 3.99 -0.23
C SER A 198 -0.93 4.79 -0.24
N ASN A 199 -1.27 5.38 0.90
CA ASN A 199 -2.54 6.07 1.15
C ASN A 199 -2.31 7.56 1.53
N PRO A 200 -1.73 8.38 0.62
CA PRO A 200 -1.26 9.73 0.94
C PRO A 200 -2.34 10.65 1.52
N ASP A 201 -3.61 10.45 1.17
CA ASP A 201 -4.74 11.24 1.71
C ASP A 201 -4.90 11.10 3.24
N GLN A 202 -4.52 9.95 3.83
CA GLN A 202 -4.53 9.77 5.29
C GLN A 202 -3.52 10.70 5.99
N TRP A 203 -2.45 11.03 5.28
CA TRP A 203 -1.29 11.78 5.75
C TRP A 203 -1.35 13.27 5.40
N ASP A 204 -2.44 13.74 4.79
CA ASP A 204 -2.63 15.16 4.47
C ASP A 204 -3.11 15.93 5.72
N PRO A 205 -2.38 16.97 6.17
CA PRO A 205 -2.79 17.80 7.30
C PRO A 205 -4.19 18.39 7.19
N LYS A 206 -4.72 18.62 5.97
CA LYS A 206 -6.06 19.16 5.74
C LYS A 206 -7.19 18.29 6.32
N ARG A 207 -6.90 17.01 6.60
CA ARG A 207 -7.88 16.07 7.15
C ARG A 207 -8.24 16.40 8.61
N LEU A 208 -7.29 16.95 9.37
CA LEU A 208 -7.43 17.18 10.82
C LEU A 208 -7.23 18.64 11.23
N LEU A 209 -6.64 19.46 10.37
CA LEU A 209 -6.29 20.84 10.68
C LEU A 209 -6.94 21.81 9.69
N GLU A 210 -7.27 22.99 10.19
CA GLU A 210 -7.81 24.11 9.42
C GLU A 210 -7.15 25.43 9.84
N GLY A 211 -7.37 26.49 9.05
CA GLY A 211 -6.89 27.85 9.34
C GLY A 211 -5.37 27.93 9.54
N GLU A 212 -4.93 28.70 10.54
CA GLU A 212 -3.51 28.95 10.80
C GLU A 212 -2.71 27.67 11.10
N LEU A 213 -3.33 26.67 11.75
CA LEU A 213 -2.65 25.41 12.05
C LEU A 213 -2.37 24.60 10.78
N LEU A 214 -3.29 24.61 9.82
CA LEU A 214 -3.09 23.98 8.52
C LEU A 214 -1.96 24.64 7.73
N GLU A 215 -1.93 25.98 7.70
CA GLU A 215 -0.87 26.73 7.02
C GLU A 215 0.51 26.44 7.64
N ARG A 216 0.58 26.38 8.98
CA ARG A 216 1.80 25.98 9.70
C ARG A 216 2.20 24.55 9.38
N ALA A 217 1.25 23.62 9.36
CA ALA A 217 1.52 22.22 9.03
C ALA A 217 2.06 22.06 7.60
N LYS A 218 1.45 22.73 6.61
CA LYS A 218 1.91 22.70 5.20
C LYS A 218 3.29 23.31 4.98
N ALA A 219 3.71 24.22 5.86
CA ALA A 219 5.05 24.80 5.82
C ALA A 219 6.15 23.87 6.37
N LEU A 220 5.79 22.80 7.08
CA LEU A 220 6.76 21.83 7.59
C LEU A 220 7.36 20.98 6.46
N PRO A 221 8.61 20.50 6.59
CA PRO A 221 9.12 19.43 5.74
C PRO A 221 8.21 18.20 5.77
N GLN A 222 8.15 17.45 4.66
CA GLN A 222 7.22 16.32 4.50
C GLN A 222 7.29 15.30 5.65
N GLU A 223 8.49 14.96 6.12
CA GLU A 223 8.68 14.03 7.25
C GLU A 223 8.08 14.56 8.55
N GLN A 224 8.19 15.86 8.80
CA GLN A 224 7.59 16.50 9.97
C GLN A 224 6.07 16.58 9.86
N GLN A 225 5.53 16.71 8.64
CA GLN A 225 4.08 16.58 8.41
C GLN A 225 3.60 15.18 8.78
N TRP A 226 4.33 14.13 8.38
CA TRP A 226 3.99 12.75 8.74
C TRP A 226 4.04 12.50 10.24
N LEU A 227 5.09 12.96 10.93
CA LEU A 227 5.18 12.89 12.40
C LEU A 227 4.03 13.64 13.09
N LEU A 228 3.65 14.81 12.56
CA LEU A 228 2.50 15.55 13.07
C LEU A 228 1.20 14.76 12.89
N MET A 229 1.00 14.14 11.73
CA MET A 229 -0.19 13.34 11.46
C MET A 229 -0.26 12.07 12.32
N GLU A 230 0.86 11.36 12.52
CA GLU A 230 0.93 10.25 13.48
C GLU A 230 0.53 10.69 14.89
N ALA A 231 1.00 11.86 15.33
CA ALA A 231 0.69 12.38 16.66
C ALA A 231 -0.78 12.82 16.82
N LEU A 232 -1.40 13.33 15.75
CA LEU A 232 -2.78 13.82 15.77
C LEU A 232 -3.82 12.73 15.49
N ASP A 233 -3.45 11.65 14.81
CA ASP A 233 -4.36 10.58 14.43
C ASP A 233 -4.08 9.25 15.17
N PRO A 234 -4.73 9.01 16.32
CA PRO A 234 -4.62 7.76 17.03
C PRO A 234 -5.41 6.62 16.36
N ASP A 235 -6.06 6.82 15.21
CA ASP A 235 -6.76 5.75 14.49
C ASP A 235 -5.86 5.02 13.48
N ILE A 236 -4.63 5.51 13.24
CA ILE A 236 -3.64 4.85 12.38
C ILE A 236 -3.14 3.57 13.07
N SER A 237 -3.77 2.43 12.76
CA SER A 237 -3.43 1.12 13.34
C SER A 237 -2.37 0.35 12.56
N HIS A 238 -1.99 0.83 11.38
CA HIS A 238 -0.99 0.23 10.51
C HIS A 238 -0.41 1.28 9.57
N PHE A 239 0.78 0.98 9.03
CA PHE A 239 1.43 1.72 7.98
C PHE A 239 1.44 0.87 6.72
N GLU A 240 1.04 1.46 5.60
CA GLU A 240 1.24 0.91 4.26
C GLU A 240 2.11 1.87 3.45
N PHE A 241 3.22 1.37 2.91
CA PHE A 241 4.23 2.22 2.30
C PHE A 241 5.09 1.48 1.28
N PHE A 242 5.74 2.26 0.43
CA PHE A 242 6.65 1.78 -0.60
C PHE A 242 8.10 2.05 -0.20
N LEU A 243 8.95 1.08 -0.52
CA LEU A 243 10.40 1.13 -0.40
C LEU A 243 11.06 0.86 -1.76
N SER A 244 12.32 1.27 -1.91
CA SER A 244 13.18 0.82 -3.00
C SER A 244 14.63 0.64 -2.53
N ASN A 245 15.44 -0.05 -3.32
CA ASN A 245 16.87 -0.25 -3.09
C ASN A 245 17.73 0.96 -3.52
N LYS A 246 17.10 2.03 -3.98
CA LYS A 246 17.74 3.32 -4.27
C LYS A 246 16.73 4.45 -4.16
N GLN A 247 17.23 5.68 -4.08
CA GLN A 247 16.40 6.87 -4.24
C GLN A 247 15.79 6.89 -5.64
N LEU A 248 14.48 7.05 -5.72
CA LEU A 248 13.78 7.30 -6.97
C LEU A 248 13.58 8.81 -7.16
N PRO A 249 13.89 9.37 -8.34
CA PRO A 249 13.66 10.78 -8.62
C PRO A 249 12.15 11.07 -8.64
N ARG A 250 11.72 12.12 -7.93
CA ARG A 250 10.35 12.63 -8.01
C ARG A 250 10.31 13.78 -9.01
N GLN A 251 9.50 13.63 -10.07
CA GLN A 251 9.30 14.68 -11.06
C GLN A 251 8.04 15.48 -10.76
N THR A 252 8.17 16.81 -10.82
CA THR A 252 7.05 17.76 -10.66
C THR A 252 6.57 18.31 -12.00
N TRP A 253 7.26 17.98 -13.10
CA TRP A 253 6.96 18.41 -14.47
C TRP A 253 6.76 19.91 -14.67
N ASN A 254 7.30 20.74 -13.76
CA ASN A 254 7.22 22.21 -13.85
C ASN A 254 8.12 22.79 -14.94
N ASN A 255 9.17 22.08 -15.34
CA ASN A 255 10.03 22.48 -16.45
C ASN A 255 9.41 22.05 -17.79
N ASN A 256 9.09 23.02 -18.65
CA ASN A 256 8.54 22.75 -19.99
C ASN A 256 9.50 21.92 -20.86
N GLU A 257 10.81 22.20 -20.87
CA GLU A 257 11.75 21.46 -21.72
C GLU A 257 11.77 19.96 -21.42
N LEU A 258 11.67 19.60 -20.14
CA LEU A 258 11.56 18.20 -19.71
C LEU A 258 10.19 17.62 -20.04
N LEU A 259 9.10 18.36 -19.79
CA LEU A 259 7.74 17.92 -20.09
C LEU A 259 7.56 17.59 -21.59
N TRP A 260 8.17 18.38 -22.48
CA TRP A 260 8.10 18.14 -23.93
C TRP A 260 8.87 16.89 -24.39
N GLN A 261 9.78 16.37 -23.57
CA GLN A 261 10.48 15.11 -23.81
C GLN A 261 9.76 13.90 -23.21
N ALA A 262 8.71 14.13 -22.42
CA ALA A 262 8.02 13.08 -21.69
C ALA A 262 7.35 12.07 -22.63
N THR A 263 7.50 10.79 -22.32
CA THR A 263 6.63 9.73 -22.84
C THR A 263 5.29 9.77 -22.13
N LEU A 264 4.25 9.50 -22.88
CA LEU A 264 2.86 9.61 -22.46
C LEU A 264 2.21 8.24 -22.45
N GLU A 265 1.53 7.93 -21.35
CA GLU A 265 0.70 6.75 -21.24
C GLU A 265 -0.60 7.11 -20.53
N ARG A 266 -1.74 6.68 -21.06
CA ARG A 266 -3.00 6.78 -20.31
C ARG A 266 -2.88 5.88 -19.08
N ASN A 267 -3.23 6.38 -17.90
CA ASN A 267 -3.26 5.53 -16.71
C ASN A 267 -4.17 4.30 -16.97
N PRO A 268 -3.63 3.07 -16.91
CA PRO A 268 -4.38 1.87 -17.22
C PRO A 268 -5.48 1.61 -16.17
N CYS A 269 -5.36 2.16 -14.97
CA CYS A 269 -6.29 2.01 -13.85
C CYS A 269 -7.46 3.03 -13.89
N LEU A 270 -7.87 3.46 -15.09
CA LEU A 270 -9.07 4.30 -15.28
C LEU A 270 -10.22 3.44 -15.81
N TRP A 271 -11.39 3.59 -15.21
CA TRP A 271 -12.61 2.90 -15.67
C TRP A 271 -13.54 3.86 -16.42
N GLY A 272 -14.23 3.34 -17.44
CA GLY A 272 -15.15 4.13 -18.29
C GLY A 272 -14.52 4.71 -19.55
N TRP A 273 -13.23 4.46 -19.82
CA TRP A 273 -12.59 4.83 -21.09
C TRP A 273 -13.01 3.87 -22.22
N PRO A 274 -13.30 4.36 -23.45
CA PRO A 274 -13.31 5.76 -23.88
C PRO A 274 -14.57 6.51 -23.41
N GLY A 275 -14.38 7.71 -22.84
CA GLY A 275 -15.46 8.55 -22.32
C GLY A 275 -14.95 9.77 -21.54
N ALA A 276 -15.81 10.77 -21.36
CA ALA A 276 -15.51 11.97 -20.57
C ALA A 276 -15.74 11.78 -19.06
N THR A 277 -16.63 10.86 -18.69
CA THR A 277 -16.95 10.52 -17.30
C THR A 277 -16.28 9.19 -16.97
N LEU A 278 -15.28 9.25 -16.10
CA LEU A 278 -14.43 8.14 -15.70
C LEU A 278 -14.57 7.87 -14.21
N LEU A 279 -14.01 6.74 -13.77
CA LEU A 279 -13.61 6.54 -12.39
C LEU A 279 -12.08 6.56 -12.32
N ASP A 280 -11.53 7.29 -11.35
CA ASP A 280 -10.10 7.27 -11.03
C ASP A 280 -9.68 5.94 -10.41
N GLN A 281 -8.39 5.76 -10.12
CA GLN A 281 -7.81 4.52 -9.58
C GLN A 281 -8.39 4.10 -8.21
N GLU A 282 -9.05 5.01 -7.49
CA GLU A 282 -9.79 4.76 -6.24
C GLU A 282 -11.31 4.61 -6.45
N LEU A 283 -11.75 4.45 -7.70
CA LEU A 283 -13.16 4.34 -8.12
C LEU A 283 -13.99 5.61 -7.84
N ARG A 284 -13.36 6.78 -7.69
CA ARG A 284 -14.06 8.06 -7.49
C ARG A 284 -14.43 8.68 -8.84
N PRO A 285 -15.59 9.37 -8.94
CA PRO A 285 -15.97 10.03 -10.18
C PRO A 285 -14.96 11.10 -10.63
N LEU A 286 -14.52 11.01 -11.88
CA LEU A 286 -13.60 11.94 -12.52
C LEU A 286 -14.17 12.38 -13.88
N ASN A 287 -14.27 13.69 -14.13
CA ASN A 287 -14.79 14.21 -15.40
C ASN A 287 -13.70 14.99 -16.14
N LEU A 288 -13.48 14.62 -17.40
CA LEU A 288 -12.59 15.32 -18.31
C LEU A 288 -13.30 16.54 -18.92
N SER A 289 -12.60 17.67 -19.00
CA SER A 289 -13.04 18.79 -19.83
C SER A 289 -13.01 18.41 -21.32
N PRO A 290 -13.71 19.14 -22.21
CA PRO A 290 -13.65 18.88 -23.64
C PRO A 290 -12.23 18.89 -24.21
N LEU A 291 -11.35 19.77 -23.71
CA LEU A 291 -9.95 19.81 -24.10
C LEU A 291 -9.17 18.59 -23.59
N GLN A 292 -9.39 18.20 -22.35
CA GLN A 292 -8.76 17.00 -21.78
C GLN A 292 -9.18 15.73 -22.53
N LEU A 293 -10.45 15.60 -22.91
CA LEU A 293 -10.93 14.48 -23.70
C LEU A 293 -10.25 14.43 -25.07
N THR A 294 -10.22 15.55 -25.81
CA THR A 294 -9.54 15.61 -27.12
C THR A 294 -8.06 15.27 -27.02
N PHE A 295 -7.39 15.69 -25.94
CA PHE A 295 -6.00 15.31 -25.68
C PHE A 295 -5.85 13.79 -25.57
N MET A 296 -6.70 13.15 -24.76
CA MET A 296 -6.64 11.71 -24.51
C MET A 296 -7.04 10.89 -25.75
N GLU A 297 -8.00 11.36 -26.53
CA GLU A 297 -8.38 10.73 -27.81
C GLU A 297 -7.25 10.80 -28.83
N CYS A 298 -6.54 11.93 -28.90
CA CYS A 298 -5.37 12.09 -29.76
C CYS A 298 -4.22 11.15 -29.33
N LEU A 299 -3.98 11.02 -28.02
CA LEU A 299 -3.01 10.06 -27.48
C LEU A 299 -3.39 8.62 -27.83
N ALA A 300 -4.67 8.25 -27.68
CA ALA A 300 -5.14 6.90 -28.02
C ALA A 300 -5.06 6.58 -29.52
N ALA A 301 -5.16 7.60 -30.38
CA ALA A 301 -5.01 7.46 -31.83
C ALA A 301 -3.55 7.45 -32.32
N SER A 302 -2.59 7.78 -31.45
CA SER A 302 -1.17 7.77 -31.80
C SER A 302 -0.65 6.36 -32.05
N SER A 303 0.04 6.16 -33.16
CA SER A 303 0.68 4.89 -33.51
C SER A 303 2.12 4.76 -33.01
N ALA A 304 2.68 5.83 -32.43
CA ALA A 304 4.05 5.84 -31.90
C ALA A 304 4.11 5.17 -30.52
N MET A 305 5.02 4.21 -30.33
CA MET A 305 5.26 3.56 -29.03
C MET A 305 6.75 3.65 -28.65
N PRO A 306 7.11 4.38 -27.57
CA PRO A 306 6.24 5.22 -26.76
C PRO A 306 5.83 6.53 -27.48
N THR A 307 4.65 7.06 -27.17
CA THR A 307 4.23 8.38 -27.67
C THR A 307 4.88 9.48 -26.82
N ARG A 308 5.54 10.46 -27.44
CA ARG A 308 6.08 11.64 -26.76
C ARG A 308 5.14 12.84 -26.87
N LEU A 309 5.15 13.73 -25.88
CA LEU A 309 4.35 14.95 -25.91
C LEU A 309 4.64 15.82 -27.13
N SER A 310 5.91 15.92 -27.53
CA SER A 310 6.34 16.64 -28.74
C SER A 310 5.72 16.14 -30.04
N ASN A 311 5.22 14.90 -30.05
CA ASN A 311 4.72 14.24 -31.26
C ASN A 311 3.18 14.26 -31.34
N LEU A 312 2.49 14.73 -30.30
CA LEU A 312 1.03 14.87 -30.30
C LEU A 312 0.61 16.05 -31.18
N ASN A 313 -0.07 15.75 -32.29
CA ASN A 313 -0.59 16.78 -33.19
C ASN A 313 -2.01 17.21 -32.80
N LEU A 314 -2.11 18.10 -31.83
CA LEU A 314 -3.39 18.65 -31.33
C LEU A 314 -3.86 19.90 -32.08
N GLY A 315 -2.97 20.55 -32.84
CA GLY A 315 -3.27 21.85 -33.47
C GLY A 315 -3.45 23.00 -32.48
N TRP A 316 -2.96 22.85 -31.25
CA TRP A 316 -3.05 23.85 -30.18
C TRP A 316 -1.70 24.54 -29.95
N GLU A 317 -1.74 25.67 -29.25
CA GLU A 317 -0.53 26.36 -28.78
C GLU A 317 0.25 25.51 -27.77
N ALA A 318 1.59 25.60 -27.82
CA ALA A 318 2.46 24.79 -26.97
C ALA A 318 2.23 24.99 -25.46
N SER A 319 1.88 26.21 -25.05
CA SER A 319 1.53 26.54 -23.66
C SER A 319 0.27 25.81 -23.21
N GLN A 320 -0.77 25.77 -24.05
CA GLN A 320 -2.03 25.08 -23.78
C GLN A 320 -1.82 23.57 -23.66
N ILE A 321 -1.03 22.96 -24.55
CA ILE A 321 -0.70 21.53 -24.50
C ILE A 321 0.00 21.21 -23.17
N SER A 322 0.97 22.03 -22.77
CA SER A 322 1.73 21.84 -21.54
C SER A 322 0.85 21.96 -20.29
N GLU A 323 -0.09 22.91 -20.28
CA GLU A 323 -1.03 23.10 -19.19
C GLU A 323 -1.99 21.91 -19.05
N ILE A 324 -2.62 21.48 -20.15
CA ILE A 324 -3.53 20.33 -20.15
C ILE A 324 -2.82 19.04 -19.75
N ALA A 325 -1.59 18.80 -20.25
CA ALA A 325 -0.79 17.64 -19.86
C ALA A 325 -0.52 17.61 -18.36
N ARG A 326 -0.19 18.75 -17.74
CA ARG A 326 0.00 18.85 -16.28
C ARG A 326 -1.28 18.62 -15.50
N GLN A 327 -2.41 19.15 -15.98
CA GLN A 327 -3.71 18.93 -15.34
C GLN A 327 -4.09 17.45 -15.36
N LEU A 328 -3.93 16.78 -16.52
CA LEU A 328 -4.17 15.35 -16.67
C LEU A 328 -3.23 14.49 -15.82
N TRP A 329 -1.95 14.88 -15.73
CA TRP A 329 -0.98 14.21 -14.86
C TRP A 329 -1.34 14.39 -13.38
N GLY A 330 -1.64 15.63 -12.97
CA GLY A 330 -2.01 15.96 -11.59
C GLY A 330 -3.32 15.31 -11.13
N SER A 331 -4.22 14.96 -12.06
CA SER A 331 -5.45 14.20 -11.77
C SER A 331 -5.28 12.68 -11.92
N GLY A 332 -4.07 12.18 -12.19
CA GLY A 332 -3.78 10.76 -12.34
C GLY A 332 -4.34 10.14 -13.63
N VAL A 333 -4.79 10.93 -14.60
CA VAL A 333 -5.32 10.45 -15.89
C VAL A 333 -4.19 10.09 -16.85
N LEU A 334 -3.10 10.86 -16.80
CA LEU A 334 -1.95 10.72 -17.68
C LEU A 334 -0.69 10.37 -16.88
N LEU A 335 -0.02 9.29 -17.25
CA LEU A 335 1.29 8.94 -16.76
C LEU A 335 2.35 9.57 -17.66
N LEU A 336 3.33 10.20 -17.03
CA LEU A 336 4.46 10.84 -17.69
C LEU A 336 5.75 10.12 -17.31
N GLY A 337 6.54 9.74 -18.29
CA GLY A 337 7.84 9.07 -18.11
C GLY A 337 8.96 9.79 -18.85
N LEU A 338 10.19 9.50 -18.45
CA LEU A 338 11.38 9.75 -19.27
C LEU A 338 11.94 8.38 -19.65
N GLU A 339 12.34 8.20 -20.90
CA GLU A 339 13.15 7.02 -21.26
C GLU A 339 14.50 7.14 -20.54
N ASN A 340 14.85 6.10 -19.79
CA ASN A 340 16.18 5.96 -19.18
C ASN A 340 17.20 5.46 -20.20
#